data_AF-A0A3D5RZW0-F1
#
_entry.id   AF-A0A3D5RZW0-F1
#
_cell.length_a   1.000
_cell.length_b   1.000
_cell.length_c   1.000
_cell.angle_alpha   90.00
_cell.angle_beta   90.00
_cell.angle_gamma   90.00
#
_symmetry.space_group_name_H-M   'P 1'
#
loop_
_entity.id
_entity.type
_entity.pdbx_description
1 polymer ?
#
loop_
_entity_poly.entity_id
_entity_poly.type
_entity_poly.pdbx_seq_one_letter_code
_entity_poly.pdbx_strand_id
1 'polypeptide(L)' 'DKKFQIHITKETEKLRDITYSNILRLKFRIVQHLVEEETKKLRESNSDDDIDIILDEINELKKIEMSIAKMLGNVITR' A
#
# COMPACT_ATOMS: atom_id res chain seq x y z
N ASP A 1 5.85 -21.04 -40.56
CA ASP A 1 6.05 -19.59 -40.40
C ASP A 1 5.51 -19.07 -39.06
N LYS A 2 6.40 -18.87 -38.08
CA LYS A 2 6.03 -18.18 -36.83
C LYS A 2 6.14 -16.68 -37.06
N LYS A 3 5.01 -16.03 -37.38
CA LYS A 3 4.91 -14.56 -37.41
C LYS A 3 5.19 -14.02 -36.01
N PHE A 4 6.26 -13.23 -35.87
CA PHE A 4 6.51 -12.47 -34.66
C PHE A 4 5.40 -11.43 -34.48
N GLN A 5 4.59 -11.55 -33.43
CA GLN A 5 3.64 -10.50 -33.03
C GLN A 5 4.44 -9.42 -32.29
N ILE A 6 4.85 -8.38 -32.99
CA ILE A 6 5.45 -7.19 -32.37
C ILE A 6 4.32 -6.39 -31.75
N HIS A 7 4.19 -6.45 -30.42
CA HIS A 7 3.27 -5.62 -29.67
C HIS A 7 3.93 -4.28 -29.35
N ILE A 8 3.44 -3.20 -29.97
CA ILE A 8 3.87 -1.83 -29.67
C ILE A 8 2.88 -1.27 -28.64
N THR A 9 3.36 -1.00 -27.42
CA THR A 9 2.54 -0.42 -26.36
C THR A 9 2.09 0.98 -26.74
N LYS A 10 0.78 1.23 -26.59
CA LYS A 10 0.20 2.56 -26.86
C LYS A 10 0.54 3.51 -25.73
N GLU A 11 0.65 4.79 -26.03
CA GLU A 11 0.85 5.84 -25.03
C GLU A 11 -0.23 5.82 -23.94
N THR A 12 -1.49 5.55 -24.33
CA THR A 12 -2.62 5.44 -23.41
C THR A 12 -2.48 4.28 -22.42
N GLU A 13 -1.88 3.16 -22.83
CA GLU A 13 -1.60 2.02 -21.95
C GLU A 13 -0.54 2.40 -20.93
N LYS A 14 0.55 3.06 -21.37
CA LYS A 14 1.58 3.59 -20.46
C LYS A 14 1.00 4.61 -19.48
N LEU A 15 0.16 5.52 -19.95
CA LEU A 15 -0.47 6.53 -19.10
C LEU A 15 -1.36 5.90 -18.03
N ARG A 16 -2.13 4.87 -18.39
CA ARG A 16 -2.96 4.11 -17.44
C ARG A 16 -2.10 3.49 -16.34
N ASP A 17 -1.02 2.81 -16.71
CA ASP A 17 -0.17 2.10 -15.75
C ASP A 17 0.56 3.08 -14.82
N ILE A 18 1.07 4.19 -15.36
CA ILE A 18 1.69 5.27 -14.58
C ILE A 18 0.67 5.90 -13.62
N THR A 19 -0.53 6.21 -14.11
CA THR A 19 -1.60 6.81 -13.29
C THR A 19 -1.99 5.87 -12.15
N TYR A 20 -2.18 4.59 -12.46
CA TYR A 20 -2.51 3.57 -11.49
C TYR A 20 -1.42 3.44 -10.40
N SER A 21 -0.15 3.37 -10.80
CA SER A 21 0.98 3.32 -9.88
C SER A 21 1.05 4.56 -8.98
N ASN A 22 0.79 5.75 -9.52
CA ASN A 22 0.77 6.99 -8.72
C ASN A 22 -0.38 7.03 -7.72
N ILE A 23 -1.57 6.56 -8.09
CA ILE A 23 -2.69 6.41 -7.17
C ILE A 23 -2.33 5.44 -6.04
N LEU A 24 -1.71 4.30 -6.35
CA LEU A 24 -1.25 3.36 -5.33
C LEU A 24 -0.21 3.98 -4.40
N ARG A 25 0.76 4.75 -4.92
CA ARG A 25 1.73 5.50 -4.08
C ARG A 25 1.06 6.52 -3.17
N LEU A 26 0.03 7.21 -3.66
CA LEU A 26 -0.73 8.15 -2.84
C LEU A 26 -1.47 7.42 -1.71
N LYS A 27 -2.18 6.34 -2.03
CA LYS A 27 -2.84 5.49 -1.04
C LYS A 27 -1.86 4.93 -0.01
N PHE A 28 -0.69 4.49 -0.46
CA PHE A 28 0.38 4.00 0.42
C PHE A 28 0.80 5.05 1.44
N ARG A 29 1.06 6.30 1.00
CA ARG A 29 1.42 7.40 1.92
C ARG A 29 0.32 7.71 2.93
N ILE A 30 -0.95 7.66 2.51
CA ILE A 30 -2.08 7.87 3.43
C ILE A 30 -2.11 6.77 4.50
N VAL A 31 -1.96 5.50 4.10
CA VAL A 31 -1.93 4.38 5.06
C VAL A 31 -0.75 4.51 6.04
N GLN A 32 0.44 4.92 5.56
CA GLN A 32 1.58 5.17 6.44
C GLN A 32 1.30 6.25 7.47
N HIS A 33 0.67 7.34 7.04
CA HIS A 33 0.26 8.41 7.95
C HIS A 33 -0.73 7.92 9.01
N LEU A 34 -1.74 7.14 8.62
CA LEU A 34 -2.70 6.54 9.56
C LEU A 34 -2.00 5.62 10.58
N VAL A 35 -1.04 4.81 10.14
CA VAL A 35 -0.23 3.97 11.05
C VAL A 35 0.52 4.82 12.06
N GLU A 36 1.12 5.94 11.63
CA GLU A 36 1.83 6.86 12.52
C GLU A 36 0.89 7.49 13.55
N GLU A 37 -0.32 7.87 13.14
CA GLU A 37 -1.36 8.41 14.01
C GLU A 37 -1.80 7.38 15.07
N GLU A 38 -2.12 6.15 14.67
CA GLU A 38 -2.50 5.10 15.62
C GLU A 38 -1.35 4.71 16.55
N THR A 39 -0.11 4.67 16.03
CA THR A 39 1.08 4.42 16.85
C THR A 39 1.29 5.52 17.89
N LYS A 40 0.94 6.78 17.55
CA LYS A 40 0.99 7.88 18.50
C LYS A 40 -0.09 7.70 19.58
N LYS A 41 -1.33 7.37 19.20
CA LYS A 41 -2.41 7.09 20.18
C LYS A 41 -2.03 5.96 21.14
N LEU A 42 -1.42 4.89 20.62
CA LEU A 42 -0.94 3.77 21.43
C LEU A 42 0.00 4.23 22.55
N ARG A 43 0.94 5.15 22.23
CA ARG A 43 1.91 5.69 23.19
C ARG A 43 1.27 6.61 24.25
N GLU A 44 0.13 7.21 23.94
CA GLU A 44 -0.57 8.15 24.81
C GLU A 44 -1.68 7.47 25.64
N SER A 45 -2.06 6.24 25.29
CA SER A 45 -3.09 5.47 25.98
C SER A 45 -2.63 4.91 27.33
N ASN A 46 -3.55 4.83 28.29
CA ASN A 46 -3.30 4.32 29.65
C ASN A 46 -4.33 3.23 30.07
N SER A 47 -5.16 2.79 29.13
CA SER A 47 -6.22 1.78 29.33
C SER A 47 -5.84 0.54 28.54
N ASP A 48 -5.76 -0.61 29.20
CA ASP A 48 -5.42 -1.88 28.56
C ASP A 48 -6.44 -2.27 27.46
N ASP A 49 -7.73 -1.99 27.69
CA ASP A 49 -8.79 -2.23 26.70
C ASP A 49 -8.63 -1.35 25.45
N ASP A 50 -8.17 -0.09 25.62
CA ASP A 50 -7.94 0.81 24.48
C ASP A 50 -6.68 0.42 23.70
N ILE A 51 -5.66 -0.10 24.42
CA ILE A 51 -4.41 -0.59 23.83
C ILE A 51 -4.70 -1.74 22.85
N ASP A 52 -5.52 -2.71 23.25
CA ASP A 52 -5.85 -3.86 22.40
C ASP A 52 -6.58 -3.44 21.12
N ILE A 53 -7.54 -2.51 21.22
CA ILE A 53 -8.26 -1.97 20.06
C ILE A 53 -7.29 -1.24 19.11
N ILE A 54 -6.41 -0.38 19.64
CA ILE A 54 -5.44 0.36 18.82
C ILE A 54 -4.47 -0.60 18.12
N LEU A 55 -4.04 -1.67 18.80
CA LEU A 55 -3.16 -2.68 18.22
C LEU A 55 -3.83 -3.43 17.06
N ASP A 56 -5.11 -3.77 17.20
CA ASP A 56 -5.88 -4.38 16.12
C ASP A 56 -6.01 -3.46 14.90
N GLU A 57 -6.27 -2.17 15.11
CA GLU A 57 -6.32 -1.17 14.04
C GLU A 57 -4.96 -1.02 13.34
N ILE A 58 -3.86 -0.96 14.08
CA ILE A 58 -2.50 -0.92 13.53
C ILE A 58 -2.23 -2.18 12.69
N ASN A 59 -2.62 -3.36 13.17
CA ASN A 59 -2.42 -4.62 12.46
C ASN A 59 -3.18 -4.65 11.13
N GLU A 60 -4.42 -4.18 11.09
CA GLU A 60 -5.19 -4.07 9.84
C GLU A 60 -4.57 -3.06 8.87
N LEU A 61 -4.17 -1.88 9.35
CA LEU A 61 -3.47 -0.90 8.53
C LEU A 61 -2.16 -1.46 7.94
N LYS A 62 -1.40 -2.24 8.72
CA LYS A 62 -0.18 -2.92 8.25
C LYS A 62 -0.45 -3.97 7.18
N LYS A 63 -1.55 -4.72 7.27
CA LYS A 63 -1.97 -5.66 6.21
C LYS A 63 -2.27 -4.92 4.90
N ILE A 64 -2.96 -3.79 4.99
CA ILE A 64 -3.26 -2.92 3.83
C ILE A 64 -1.96 -2.36 3.23
N GLU A 65 -1.06 -1.84 4.08
CA GLU A 65 0.25 -1.33 3.67
C GLU A 65 1.03 -2.38 2.88
N MET A 66 1.13 -3.61 3.40
CA MET A 66 1.79 -4.73 2.73
C MET A 66 1.12 -5.08 1.40
N SER A 67 -0.21 -5.07 1.32
CA SER A 67 -0.93 -5.36 0.08
C SER A 67 -0.60 -4.34 -1.01
N ILE A 68 -0.63 -3.04 -0.68
CA ILE A 68 -0.31 -1.97 -1.63
C ILE A 68 1.16 -2.06 -2.05
N ALA A 69 2.07 -2.36 -1.12
CA ALA A 69 3.49 -2.48 -1.41
C ALA A 69 3.81 -3.66 -2.35
N LYS A 70 3.10 -4.79 -2.22
CA LYS A 70 3.16 -5.91 -3.18
C LYS A 70 2.69 -5.48 -4.57
N MET A 71 1.58 -4.74 -4.66
CA MET A 71 1.04 -4.25 -5.94
C MET A 71 1.97 -3.24 -6.63
N LEU A 72 2.70 -2.43 -5.85
CA LEU A 72 3.70 -1.50 -6.37
C LEU A 72 5.02 -2.18 -6.80
N GLY A 73 5.23 -3.46 -6.42
CA GLY A 73 6.49 -4.16 -6.64
C GLY A 73 7.62 -3.76 -5.68
N ASN A 74 7.29 -3.10 -4.56
CA ASN A 74 8.27 -2.61 -3.59
C ASN A 74 8.69 -3.69 -2.56
N VAL A 75 7.97 -4.81 -2.48
CA VAL A 75 8.24 -5.88 -1.51
C VAL A 75 8.74 -7.12 -2.25
N ILE A 76 10.01 -7.47 -2.00
CA ILE A 76 10.55 -8.80 -2.26
C ILE A 76 10.31 -9.61 -0.98
N THR A 77 9.37 -10.55 -1.00
CA THR A 77 9.32 -11.60 0.04
C THR A 77 10.61 -12.41 -0.08
N ARG A 78 11.51 -12.28 0.90
CA ARG A 78 12.65 -13.17 1.07
C ARG A 78 12.36 -14.18 2.16
#